data_AF-L2FAC2-F1
#
_entry.id   AF-L2FAC2-F1
#
_cell.length_a   1.000
_cell.length_b   1.000
_cell.length_c   1.000
_cell.angle_alpha   90.00
_cell.angle_beta   90.00
_cell.angle_gamma   90.00
#
_symmetry.space_group_name_H-M   'P 1'
#
loop_
_entity.id
_entity.type
_entity.pdbx_description
1 polymer ?
#
loop_
_entity_poly.entity_id
_entity_poly.type
_entity_poly.pdbx_seq_one_letter_code
_entity_poly.pdbx_strand_id
1 'polypeptide(L)'
;MVKHINGVTAEESKMLIDWFHELVYKNHTMQVRFKWKDPNDFAIWDNRSFYHSATYDFWEMGDRHGCRGSGVGEKPYLDPKSKSRREDLADLGGY
;
A
#
# COMPACT_ATOMS: atom_id res chain seq x y z
N MET A 1 3.76 11.27 -0.57
CA MET A 1 4.26 10.47 0.57
C MET A 1 4.49 11.38 1.77
N VAL A 2 4.41 10.82 2.98
CA VAL A 2 4.67 11.52 4.24
C VAL A 2 6.10 12.05 4.23
N LYS A 3 6.28 13.33 4.61
CA LYS A 3 7.59 13.99 4.61
C LYS A 3 8.12 14.30 6.02
N HIS A 4 7.23 14.24 7.01
CA HIS A 4 7.52 14.66 8.38
C HIS A 4 6.59 13.94 9.35
N ILE A 5 7.11 13.58 10.52
CA ILE A 5 6.37 13.04 11.66
C ILE A 5 6.36 14.11 12.76
N ASN A 6 5.17 14.40 13.29
CA ASN A 6 5.01 15.42 14.31
C ASN A 6 5.59 14.96 15.66
N GLY A 7 6.18 15.89 16.42
CA GLY A 7 6.63 15.64 17.79
C GLY A 7 7.98 14.92 17.92
N VAL A 8 8.74 14.80 16.82
CA VAL A 8 10.09 14.22 16.79
C VAL A 8 11.06 15.15 16.05
N THR A 9 12.35 14.93 16.18
CA THR A 9 13.36 15.70 15.43
C THR A 9 13.31 15.36 13.92
N ALA A 10 13.97 16.19 13.10
CA ALA A 10 14.04 15.92 11.66
C ALA A 10 14.79 14.62 11.36
N GLU A 11 15.86 14.33 12.11
CA GLU A 11 16.61 13.08 12.00
C GLU A 11 15.74 11.87 12.36
N GLU A 12 15.04 11.92 13.49
CA GLU A 12 14.13 10.86 13.94
C GLU A 12 13.00 10.65 12.93
N SER A 13 12.39 11.74 12.45
CA SER A 13 11.35 11.69 11.44
C SER A 13 11.84 10.98 10.18
N LYS A 14 13.05 11.30 9.71
CA LYS A 14 13.63 10.67 8.53
C LYS A 14 13.84 9.17 8.77
N MET A 15 14.46 8.81 9.89
CA MET A 15 14.72 7.41 10.25
C MET A 15 13.44 6.58 10.32
N LEU A 16 12.38 7.12 10.95
CA LEU A 16 11.08 6.46 11.07
C LEU A 16 10.38 6.29 9.72
N ILE A 17 10.38 7.34 8.88
CA ILE A 17 9.79 7.26 7.53
C ILE A 17 10.50 6.21 6.68
N ASP A 18 11.83 6.19 6.69
CA ASP A 18 12.62 5.20 5.97
C ASP A 18 12.30 3.78 6.47
N TRP A 19 12.26 3.60 7.79
CA TRP A 19 11.90 2.31 8.41
C TRP A 19 10.48 1.85 8.03
N PHE A 20 9.48 2.73 8.06
CA PHE A 20 8.12 2.38 7.66
C PHE A 20 8.03 1.99 6.18
N HIS A 21 8.75 2.68 5.29
CA HIS A 21 8.82 2.27 3.89
C HIS A 21 9.42 0.87 3.77
N GLU A 22 10.52 0.60 4.47
CA GLU A 22 11.15 -0.72 4.46
C GLU A 22 10.20 -1.85 4.89
N LEU A 23 9.40 -1.63 5.93
CA LEU A 23 8.39 -2.60 6.38
C LEU A 23 7.37 -2.92 5.28
N VAL A 24 7.03 -1.96 4.42
CA VAL A 24 6.07 -2.15 3.32
C VAL A 24 6.73 -2.87 2.13
N TYR A 25 7.84 -2.35 1.60
CA TYR A 25 8.38 -2.86 0.32
C TYR A 25 9.37 -4.03 0.49
N LYS A 26 9.98 -4.24 1.66
CA LYS A 26 10.84 -5.41 1.91
C LYS A 26 10.06 -6.63 2.39
N ASN A 27 8.81 -6.45 2.83
CA ASN A 27 7.99 -7.57 3.30
C ASN A 27 7.25 -8.25 2.14
N HIS A 28 7.86 -9.31 1.59
CA HIS A 28 7.27 -10.08 0.50
C HIS A 28 5.98 -10.83 0.88
N THR A 29 5.71 -11.09 2.16
CA THR A 29 4.45 -11.76 2.57
C THR A 29 3.22 -10.88 2.40
N MET A 30 3.41 -9.55 2.32
CA MET A 30 2.34 -8.57 2.13
C MET A 30 2.19 -8.13 0.68
N GLN A 31 2.90 -8.78 -0.25
CA GLN A 31 2.96 -8.37 -1.65
C GLN A 31 2.30 -9.39 -2.56
N VAL A 32 1.56 -8.89 -3.54
CA VAL A 32 1.09 -9.68 -4.68
C VAL A 32 1.70 -9.10 -5.94
N ARG A 33 2.34 -9.97 -6.72
CA ARG A 33 2.83 -9.62 -8.06
C ARG A 33 1.88 -10.17 -9.10
N PHE A 34 0.95 -9.33 -9.55
CA PHE A 34 -0.05 -9.71 -10.55
C PHE A 34 0.57 -9.79 -11.95
N LYS A 35 0.52 -10.97 -12.56
CA LYS A 35 0.99 -11.20 -13.93
C LYS A 35 -0.20 -11.15 -14.88
N TRP A 36 -0.23 -10.13 -15.72
CA TRP A 36 -1.17 -10.00 -16.84
C TRP A 36 -0.81 -11.06 -17.89
N LYS A 37 -1.72 -12.00 -18.15
CA LYS A 37 -1.51 -13.13 -19.06
C LYS A 37 -2.53 -13.14 -20.18
N ASP A 38 -3.79 -12.87 -19.86
CA ASP A 38 -4.90 -13.12 -20.76
C ASP A 38 -5.58 -11.81 -21.18
N PRO A 39 -6.20 -11.77 -22.38
CA PRO A 39 -7.03 -10.65 -22.78
C PRO A 39 -8.14 -10.41 -21.76
N ASN A 40 -8.35 -9.14 -21.41
CA ASN A 40 -9.35 -8.68 -20.43
C ASN A 40 -9.05 -9.06 -18.97
N ASP A 41 -7.82 -9.46 -18.64
CA ASP A 41 -7.37 -9.39 -17.25
C ASP A 41 -7.67 -7.98 -16.69
N PHE A 42 -8.10 -7.90 -15.44
CA PHE A 42 -8.30 -6.65 -14.72
C PHE A 42 -7.96 -6.82 -13.25
N ALA A 43 -7.50 -5.74 -12.62
CA ALA A 43 -7.15 -5.69 -11.22
C ALA A 43 -7.91 -4.54 -10.54
N ILE A 44 -8.43 -4.81 -9.35
CA ILE A 44 -9.07 -3.82 -8.48
C ILE A 44 -8.30 -3.81 -7.17
N TRP A 45 -8.01 -2.62 -6.66
CA TRP A 45 -7.37 -2.44 -5.36
C TRP A 45 -7.99 -1.28 -4.62
N ASP A 46 -8.02 -1.37 -3.29
CA ASP A 46 -8.44 -0.26 -2.42
C ASP A 46 -7.25 0.67 -2.17
N ASN A 47 -7.31 1.88 -2.72
CA ASN A 47 -6.22 2.86 -2.63
C ASN A 47 -6.07 3.47 -1.22
N ARG A 48 -6.94 3.12 -0.26
CA ARG A 48 -6.84 3.57 1.14
C ARG A 48 -5.91 2.68 1.96
N SER A 49 -5.69 1.45 1.52
CA SER A 49 -4.92 0.44 2.27
C SER A 49 -3.85 -0.27 1.44
N PHE A 50 -3.60 0.16 0.20
CA PHE A 50 -2.69 -0.52 -0.73
C PHE A 50 -1.75 0.45 -1.45
N TYR A 51 -0.53 -0.03 -1.71
CA TYR A 51 0.46 0.62 -2.58
C TYR A 51 0.73 -0.26 -3.78
N HIS A 52 0.89 0.33 -4.96
CA HIS A 52 1.25 -0.39 -6.19
C HIS A 52 2.46 0.26 -6.87
N SER A 53 3.23 -0.56 -7.57
CA SER A 53 4.34 -0.11 -8.40
C SER A 53 4.34 -0.89 -9.71
N ALA A 54 4.57 -0.20 -10.82
CA ALA A 54 4.78 -0.87 -12.10
C ALA A 54 6.18 -1.51 -12.09
N THR A 55 6.24 -2.81 -12.41
CA THR A 55 7.52 -3.47 -12.67
C THR A 55 7.87 -3.28 -14.14
N TYR A 56 9.07 -2.77 -14.39
CA TYR A 56 9.52 -2.44 -15.74
C TYR A 56 10.19 -3.60 -16.47
N ASP A 57 10.08 -4.84 -16.01
CA ASP A 57 10.89 -5.97 -16.50
C ASP A 57 10.40 -6.64 -17.80
N PHE A 58 9.95 -5.84 -18.77
CA PHE A 58 9.33 -6.31 -20.02
C PHE A 58 10.04 -5.78 -21.28
N TRP A 59 11.32 -5.44 -21.19
CA TRP A 59 12.12 -4.76 -22.23
C TRP A 59 12.03 -5.40 -23.63
N GLU A 60 11.87 -6.71 -23.70
CA GLU A 60 11.82 -7.49 -24.95
C GLU A 60 10.39 -7.82 -25.42
N MET A 61 9.36 -7.40 -24.66
CA MET A 61 7.96 -7.75 -24.92
C MET A 61 7.20 -6.68 -25.72
N GLY A 62 7.87 -5.55 -26.01
CA GLY A 62 7.27 -4.42 -26.73
C GLY A 62 6.43 -3.50 -25.84
N ASP A 63 5.56 -2.72 -26.48
CA ASP A 63 4.76 -1.70 -25.82
C ASP A 63 3.67 -2.30 -24.91
N ARG A 64 3.49 -1.69 -23.74
CA ARG A 64 2.48 -2.09 -22.77
C ARG A 64 1.52 -0.94 -22.47
N HIS A 65 0.24 -1.14 -22.76
CA HIS A 65 -0.83 -0.18 -22.52
C HIS A 65 -1.87 -0.75 -21.53
N GLY A 66 -2.49 0.14 -20.75
CA GLY A 66 -3.60 -0.22 -19.87
C GLY A 66 -4.49 0.98 -19.57
N CYS A 67 -5.78 0.73 -19.41
CA CYS A 67 -6.77 1.72 -19.01
C CYS A 67 -6.98 1.67 -17.49
N ARG A 68 -7.11 2.83 -16.84
CA ARG A 68 -7.40 2.92 -15.41
C ARG A 68 -8.62 3.80 -15.15
N GLY A 69 -9.60 3.25 -14.44
CA GLY A 69 -10.65 4.02 -13.77
C GLY A 69 -10.27 4.29 -12.32
N SER A 70 -10.64 5.45 -11.78
CA SER A 70 -10.43 5.76 -10.36
C SER A 70 -11.60 6.60 -9.83
N GLY A 71 -12.13 6.20 -8.68
CA GLY A 71 -13.12 7.01 -7.95
C GLY A 71 -12.46 8.12 -7.15
N VAL A 72 -13.25 9.12 -6.75
CA VAL A 72 -12.84 10.14 -5.79
C VAL A 72 -12.99 9.57 -4.38
N GLY A 73 -11.89 9.60 -3.61
CA GLY A 73 -11.90 9.16 -2.21
C GLY A 73 -12.15 10.30 -1.22
N GLU A 74 -12.46 9.94 0.01
CA GLU A 74 -12.59 10.86 1.15
C GLU A 74 -11.26 11.45 1.62
N LYS A 75 -11.33 12.54 2.42
CA LYS A 75 -10.17 13.08 3.13
C LYS A 75 -9.76 12.09 4.24
N PRO A 76 -8.46 11.71 4.34
CA PRO A 76 -7.98 10.85 5.42
C PRO A 76 -8.23 11.49 6.80
N TYR A 77 -8.69 10.68 7.75
CA TYR A 77 -8.84 11.07 9.15
C TYR A 77 -8.53 9.87 10.05
N LEU A 78 -8.18 10.14 11.31
CA LEU A 78 -8.07 9.15 12.36
C LEU A 78 -9.33 9.21 13.22
N ASP A 79 -10.07 8.11 13.33
CA ASP A 79 -11.17 7.99 14.29
C ASP A 79 -10.63 7.58 15.66
N PRO A 80 -10.78 8.40 16.73
CA PRO A 80 -10.37 8.01 18.08
C PRO A 80 -11.05 6.75 18.61
N LYS A 81 -12.17 6.33 18.02
CA LYS A 81 -12.90 5.10 18.36
C LYS A 81 -12.51 3.90 17.48
N SER A 82 -11.59 4.08 16.52
CA SER A 82 -11.11 2.99 15.68
C SER A 82 -10.34 1.96 16.50
N LYS A 83 -10.42 0.69 16.07
CA LYS A 83 -9.69 -0.42 16.66
C LYS A 83 -8.47 -0.76 15.81
N SER A 84 -7.40 -1.19 16.47
CA SER A 84 -6.30 -1.87 15.79
C SER A 84 -6.74 -3.25 15.30
N ARG A 85 -6.04 -3.79 14.28
CA ARG A 85 -6.24 -5.15 13.80
C ARG A 85 -6.19 -6.19 14.94
N ARG A 86 -5.32 -6.00 15.93
CA ARG A 86 -5.16 -6.94 17.05
C ARG A 86 -6.36 -6.91 17.99
N GLU A 87 -6.86 -5.71 18.32
CA GLU A 87 -8.07 -5.56 19.14
C GLU A 87 -9.29 -6.15 18.44
N ASP A 88 -9.45 -5.87 17.15
CA ASP A 88 -10.57 -6.39 16.37
C ASP A 88 -10.56 -7.93 16.26
N LEU A 89 -9.38 -8.54 16.05
CA LEU A 89 -9.25 -10.00 16.01
C LEU A 89 -9.41 -10.68 17.38
N ALA A 90 -9.03 -10.02 18.47
CA ALA A 90 -9.23 -10.54 19.82
C ALA A 90 -10.73 -10.62 20.16
N ASP A 91 -11.51 -9.61 19.77
CA ASP A 91 -12.97 -9.61 19.95
C ASP A 91 -13.67 -10.72 19.16
N LEU A 92 -13.09 -11.14 18.02
CA LEU A 92 -13.58 -12.23 17.18
C LEU A 92 -13.16 -13.63 17.66
N GLY A 93 -12.44 -13.74 18.79
CA GLY A 93 -11.98 -15.02 19.35
C GLY A 93 -10.83 -15.65 18.56
N GLY A 94 -10.07 -14.85 17.79
CA GLY A 94 -8.95 -15.32 16.96
C GLY A 94 -7.64 -15.59 17.70
N TYR A 95 -7.58 -15.33 19.02
CA TYR A 95 -6.45 -15.61 19.92
C TYR A 95 -6.94 -15.83 21.35
#